data_AF-A0A542DZE5-F1
#
_entry.id   AF-A0A542DZE5-F1
#
_cell.length_a   1.000
_cell.length_b   1.000
_cell.length_c   1.000
_cell.angle_alpha   90.00
_cell.angle_beta   90.00
_cell.angle_gamma   90.00
#
_symmetry.space_group_name_H-M   'P 1'
#
loop_
_entity.id
_entity.type
_entity.pdbx_description
1 polymer ?
#
loop_
_entity_poly.entity_id
_entity_poly.type
_entity_poly.pdbx_seq_one_letter_code
_entity_poly.pdbx_strand_id
1 'polypeptide(L)'
;MERLASGAVPADLLLLVGVLGNLAAEDLTRIADAVGALATAGGTVVWTHGGGPDGRSAVVRRELARAGGVETSYRWLDHGDRPTVGVVRLGADPHPFVPGERFFTMLR
;
A
#
# COMPACT_ATOMS: atom_id res chain seq x y z
N MET A 1 -2.55 25.05 9.59
CA MET A 1 -1.48 24.17 9.08
C MET A 1 -2.10 22.81 8.81
N GLU A 2 -2.72 22.59 7.65
CA GLU A 2 -3.26 21.28 7.26
C GLU A 2 -3.81 21.34 5.83
N ARG A 3 -2.96 21.07 4.82
CA ARG A 3 -3.39 20.69 3.46
C ARG A 3 -2.21 20.03 2.73
N LEU A 4 -1.81 18.83 3.13
CA LEU A 4 -0.78 18.09 2.36
C LEU A 4 -1.39 16.99 1.47
N ALA A 5 -2.52 16.37 1.85
CA ALA A 5 -3.11 15.29 1.05
C ALA A 5 -4.29 15.74 0.14
N SER A 6 -5.07 16.76 0.50
CA SER A 6 -6.36 17.03 -0.17
C SER A 6 -6.28 17.45 -1.64
N GLY A 7 -5.09 17.86 -2.13
CA GLY A 7 -4.86 18.13 -3.56
C GLY A 7 -4.03 17.04 -4.25
N ALA A 8 -3.61 16.02 -3.52
CA ALA A 8 -2.75 14.94 -3.99
C ALA A 8 -3.48 13.60 -4.10
N VAL A 9 -4.71 13.49 -3.57
CA VAL A 9 -5.56 12.31 -3.68
C VAL A 9 -6.83 12.62 -4.48
N PRO A 10 -7.33 11.67 -5.30
CA PRO A 10 -6.69 10.39 -5.61
C PRO A 10 -5.44 10.57 -6.51
N ALA A 11 -4.38 9.81 -6.22
CA ALA A 11 -3.12 9.86 -6.96
C ALA A 11 -3.05 8.81 -8.08
N ASP A 12 -2.37 9.12 -9.19
CA ASP A 12 -2.05 8.12 -10.22
C ASP A 12 -0.96 7.13 -9.80
N LEU A 13 -0.13 7.54 -8.83
CA LEU A 13 0.94 6.74 -8.23
C LEU A 13 0.93 6.89 -6.70
N LEU A 14 0.74 5.78 -5.99
CA LEU A 14 0.85 5.69 -4.54
C LEU A 14 2.10 4.89 -4.15
N LEU A 15 2.91 5.46 -3.26
CA LEU A 15 4.15 4.83 -2.76
C LEU A 15 3.97 4.43 -1.29
N LEU A 16 4.05 3.13 -1.01
CA LEU A 16 4.09 2.54 0.33
C LEU A 16 5.48 1.97 0.59
N VAL A 17 6.46 2.87 0.71
CA VAL A 17 7.88 2.51 0.82
C VAL A 17 8.34 2.60 2.27
N GLY A 18 8.82 1.50 2.84
CA GLY A 18 9.36 1.46 4.21
C GLY A 18 8.33 1.54 5.35
N VAL A 19 7.05 1.71 5.03
CA VAL A 19 5.97 1.80 6.03
C VAL A 19 5.48 0.42 6.50
N LEU A 20 5.30 -0.53 5.57
CA LEU A 20 4.57 -1.78 5.83
C LEU A 20 5.27 -2.71 6.83
N GLY A 21 6.60 -2.62 6.95
CA GLY A 21 7.34 -3.38 7.94
C GLY A 21 7.02 -3.01 9.39
N ASN A 22 6.55 -1.78 9.61
CA ASN A 22 6.28 -1.21 10.92
C ASN A 22 4.80 -1.33 11.32
N LEU A 23 3.98 -2.11 10.59
CA LEU A 23 2.54 -2.21 10.84
C LEU A 23 2.16 -3.56 11.47
N ALA A 24 1.12 -3.55 12.30
CA ALA A 24 0.42 -4.77 12.71
C ALA A 24 -0.37 -5.36 11.53
N ALA A 25 -0.78 -6.63 11.62
CA ALA A 25 -1.49 -7.29 10.52
C ALA A 25 -2.84 -6.62 10.22
N GLU A 26 -3.54 -6.15 11.25
CA GLU A 26 -4.82 -5.46 11.14
C GLU A 26 -4.69 -4.12 10.41
N ASP A 27 -3.56 -3.44 10.62
CA ASP A 27 -3.26 -2.18 9.94
C ASP A 27 -2.80 -2.40 8.49
N LEU A 28 -2.30 -3.60 8.12
CA LEU A 28 -2.08 -3.96 6.72
C LEU A 28 -3.41 -4.09 5.96
N THR A 29 -4.41 -4.70 6.58
CA THR A 29 -5.77 -4.77 6.01
C THR A 29 -6.35 -3.37 5.88
N ARG A 30 -6.24 -2.53 6.92
CA ARG A 30 -6.77 -1.17 6.90
C ARG A 30 -6.12 -0.28 5.83
N ILE A 31 -4.78 -0.29 5.71
CA ILE A 31 -4.12 0.49 4.65
C ILE A 31 -4.46 -0.06 3.26
N ALA A 32 -4.63 -1.38 3.11
CA ALA A 32 -5.07 -1.98 1.85
C ALA A 32 -6.49 -1.54 1.46
N ASP A 33 -7.43 -1.43 2.42
CA ASP A 33 -8.77 -0.89 2.13
C ASP A 33 -8.71 0.60 1.76
N ALA A 34 -7.78 1.35 2.38
CA ALA A 34 -7.62 2.77 2.12
C ALA A 34 -6.99 3.09 0.75
N VAL A 35 -6.30 2.15 0.08
CA VAL A 35 -5.62 2.46 -1.20
C VAL A 35 -6.58 2.96 -2.26
N GLY A 36 -7.84 2.50 -2.26
CA GLY A 36 -8.87 2.97 -3.18
C GLY A 36 -9.30 4.43 -2.93
N ALA A 37 -9.12 4.96 -1.72
CA ALA A 37 -9.36 6.38 -1.42
C ALA A 37 -8.12 7.26 -1.72
N LEU A 38 -6.95 6.64 -1.82
CA LEU A 38 -5.67 7.32 -2.01
C LEU A 38 -5.20 7.35 -3.47
N ALA A 39 -5.67 6.42 -4.31
CA ALA A 39 -5.27 6.29 -5.70
C ALA A 39 -6.48 6.26 -6.66
N THR A 40 -6.26 6.67 -7.91
CA THR A 40 -7.29 6.71 -8.96
C THR A 40 -7.73 5.31 -9.37
N ALA A 41 -8.90 5.18 -10.03
CA ALA A 41 -9.21 3.96 -10.77
C ALA A 41 -8.11 3.71 -11.81
N GLY A 42 -7.57 2.51 -11.84
CA GLY A 42 -6.37 2.21 -12.57
C GLY A 42 -5.10 2.54 -11.78
N GLY A 43 -5.03 3.56 -10.93
CA GLY A 43 -3.81 4.02 -10.24
C GLY A 43 -2.82 2.92 -9.79
N THR A 44 -1.53 3.24 -9.87
CA THR A 44 -0.45 2.30 -9.56
C THR A 44 -0.04 2.42 -8.10
N VAL A 45 -0.01 1.30 -7.38
CA VAL A 45 0.53 1.20 -6.03
C VAL A 45 1.87 0.48 -6.08
N VAL A 46 2.94 1.14 -5.64
CA VAL A 46 4.25 0.53 -5.45
C VAL A 46 4.50 0.40 -3.95
N TRP A 47 4.86 -0.79 -3.51
CA TRP A 47 5.12 -1.05 -2.10
C TRP A 47 6.43 -1.79 -1.92
N THR A 48 7.07 -1.54 -0.77
CA THR A 48 8.26 -2.28 -0.35
C THR A 48 8.11 -2.81 1.06
N HIS A 49 8.72 -3.97 1.30
CA HIS A 49 8.83 -4.52 2.64
C HIS A 49 10.21 -5.19 2.81
N GLY A 50 10.89 -4.88 3.92
CA GLY A 50 12.13 -5.56 4.29
C GLY A 50 11.81 -6.96 4.79
N GLY A 51 12.44 -7.98 4.21
CA GLY A 51 12.22 -9.38 4.57
C GLY A 51 11.92 -10.27 3.37
N GLY A 52 12.00 -11.59 3.64
CA GLY A 52 11.79 -12.74 2.75
C GLY A 52 10.64 -12.61 1.73
N PRO A 53 10.61 -13.47 0.70
CA PRO A 53 9.36 -13.69 -0.04
C PRO A 53 8.28 -14.31 0.88
N ASP A 54 8.71 -14.95 1.96
CA ASP A 54 7.87 -15.58 2.96
C ASP A 54 7.40 -14.60 4.05
N GLY A 55 6.25 -14.88 4.66
CA GLY A 55 5.73 -14.11 5.79
C GLY A 55 4.91 -12.88 5.36
N ARG A 56 5.35 -11.67 5.77
CA ARG A 56 4.55 -10.43 5.71
C ARG A 56 4.38 -9.89 4.29
N SER A 57 5.33 -10.14 3.38
CA SER A 57 5.18 -9.82 1.94
C SER A 57 3.99 -10.55 1.31
N ALA A 58 3.76 -11.83 1.68
CA ALA A 58 2.61 -12.59 1.21
C ALA A 58 1.28 -12.04 1.75
N VAL A 59 1.28 -11.54 3.01
CA VAL A 59 0.12 -10.86 3.60
C VAL A 59 -0.21 -9.58 2.83
N VAL A 60 0.78 -8.72 2.56
CA VAL A 60 0.58 -7.48 1.78
C VAL A 60 -0.04 -7.78 0.41
N ARG A 61 0.51 -8.77 -0.32
CA ARG A 61 -0.02 -9.20 -1.62
C ARG A 61 -1.48 -9.62 -1.53
N ARG A 62 -1.83 -10.44 -0.53
CA ARG A 62 -3.19 -10.91 -0.30
C ARG A 62 -4.15 -9.76 0.00
N GLU A 63 -3.78 -8.85 0.89
CA GLU A 63 -4.65 -7.73 1.28
C GLU A 63 -4.86 -6.75 0.12
N LEU A 64 -3.82 -6.44 -0.66
CA LEU A 64 -3.96 -5.59 -1.85
C LEU A 64 -4.82 -6.25 -2.93
N ALA A 65 -4.69 -7.57 -3.13
CA ALA A 65 -5.56 -8.31 -4.03
C ALA A 65 -7.02 -8.30 -3.56
N ARG A 66 -7.26 -8.47 -2.24
CA ARG A 66 -8.59 -8.37 -1.63
C ARG A 66 -9.22 -6.99 -1.86
N ALA A 67 -8.42 -5.93 -1.83
CA ALA A 67 -8.86 -4.56 -2.10
C ALA A 67 -9.10 -4.25 -3.59
N GLY A 68 -9.07 -5.26 -4.48
CA GLY A 68 -9.30 -5.08 -5.92
C GLY A 68 -8.04 -4.71 -6.71
N GLY A 69 -6.86 -4.88 -6.11
CA GLY A 69 -5.59 -4.71 -6.77
C GLY A 69 -5.22 -5.89 -7.66
N VAL A 70 -4.76 -5.61 -8.88
CA VAL A 70 -4.16 -6.59 -9.77
C VAL A 70 -2.63 -6.47 -9.70
N GLU A 71 -1.96 -7.49 -9.20
CA GLU A 71 -0.49 -7.52 -9.19
C GLU A 71 0.04 -7.56 -10.62
N THR A 72 0.96 -6.63 -10.92
CA THR A 72 1.59 -6.48 -12.24
C THR A 72 3.08 -6.81 -12.18
N SER A 73 3.72 -6.66 -11.01
CA SER A 73 5.10 -7.03 -10.79
C SER A 73 5.33 -7.36 -9.32
N TYR A 74 6.20 -8.33 -9.07
CA TYR A 74 6.71 -8.67 -7.75
C TYR A 74 8.14 -9.16 -7.89
N ARG A 75 9.07 -8.58 -7.13
CA ARG A 75 10.50 -8.87 -7.22
C ARG A 75 11.15 -8.89 -5.85
N TRP A 76 12.16 -9.73 -5.74
CA TRP A 76 13.11 -9.76 -4.64
C TRP A 76 14.38 -9.04 -5.09
N LEU A 77 14.86 -8.07 -4.30
CA LEU A 77 16.10 -7.37 -4.61
C LEU A 77 17.27 -8.06 -3.91
N ASP A 78 18.28 -8.45 -4.67
CA ASP A 78 19.53 -9.00 -4.13
C ASP A 78 20.52 -7.89 -3.79
N HIS A 79 20.06 -6.92 -3.00
CA HIS A 79 20.85 -5.78 -2.51
C HIS A 79 20.29 -5.25 -1.19
N GLY A 80 21.17 -4.80 -0.27
CA GLY A 80 20.79 -4.33 1.06
C GLY A 80 20.12 -5.40 1.91
N ASP A 81 19.12 -5.02 2.72
CA ASP A 81 18.32 -5.93 3.57
C ASP A 81 17.34 -6.83 2.79
N ARG A 82 17.58 -7.00 1.48
CA ARG A 82 16.78 -7.81 0.56
C ARG A 82 15.29 -7.47 0.58
N PRO A 83 14.91 -6.21 0.30
CA PRO A 83 13.51 -5.84 0.29
C PRO A 83 12.76 -6.51 -0.86
N THR A 84 11.51 -6.87 -0.59
CA THR A 84 10.51 -7.12 -1.62
C THR A 84 10.04 -5.81 -2.22
N VAL A 85 9.77 -5.84 -3.52
CA VAL A 85 9.08 -4.77 -4.24
C VAL A 85 7.88 -5.38 -4.96
N GLY A 86 6.69 -4.84 -4.73
CA GLY A 86 5.49 -5.20 -5.45
C GLY A 86 4.85 -4.00 -6.12
N VAL A 87 4.20 -4.27 -7.25
CA VAL A 87 3.47 -3.28 -8.05
C VAL A 87 2.08 -3.80 -8.33
N VAL A 88 1.06 -3.00 -8.01
CA VAL A 88 -0.35 -3.33 -8.16
C VAL A 88 -1.04 -2.23 -8.95
N ARG A 89 -1.91 -2.61 -9.90
CA ARG A 89 -2.82 -1.70 -10.61
C ARG A 89 -4.20 -1.83 -9.95
N LEU A 90 -4.81 -0.73 -9.52
CA LEU A 90 -6.12 -0.79 -8.86
C LEU A 90 -7.25 -0.89 -9.88
N GLY A 91 -8.12 -1.89 -9.70
CA GLY A 91 -9.31 -2.07 -10.55
C GLY A 91 -10.59 -1.45 -10.01
N ALA A 92 -10.61 -1.06 -8.73
CA ALA A 92 -11.81 -0.56 -8.05
C ALA A 92 -12.06 0.93 -8.29
N ASP A 93 -13.34 1.33 -8.24
CA ASP A 93 -13.74 2.73 -8.23
C ASP A 93 -13.26 3.41 -6.93
N PRO A 94 -12.62 4.59 -7.00
CA PRO A 94 -12.16 5.29 -5.83
C PRO A 94 -13.30 5.61 -4.88
N HIS A 95 -13.15 5.25 -3.61
CA HIS A 95 -14.05 5.69 -2.57
C HIS A 95 -13.64 7.09 -2.10
N PRO A 96 -14.57 7.94 -1.60
CA PRO A 96 -14.23 9.28 -1.14
C PRO A 96 -13.17 9.24 -0.02
N PHE A 97 -12.12 10.07 -0.16
CA PHE A 97 -11.16 10.29 0.91
C PHE A 97 -11.81 11.02 2.08
N VAL A 98 -11.71 10.47 3.29
CA VAL A 98 -12.22 11.08 4.53
C VAL A 98 -11.04 11.74 5.27
N PRO A 99 -11.01 13.09 5.36
CA PRO A 99 -9.98 13.78 6.12
C PRO A 99 -9.96 13.36 7.59
N GLY A 100 -8.77 13.17 8.16
CA GLY A 100 -8.59 12.78 9.56
C GLY A 100 -8.75 11.28 9.83
N GLU A 101 -9.07 10.47 8.81
CA GLU A 101 -9.04 9.02 8.95
C GLU A 101 -7.61 8.52 9.20
N ARG A 102 -7.47 7.63 10.18
CA ARG A 102 -6.19 6.98 10.48
C ARG A 102 -6.09 5.68 9.72
N PHE A 103 -5.16 5.60 8.77
CA PHE A 103 -4.97 4.38 7.97
C PHE A 103 -4.17 3.29 8.66
N PHE A 104 -3.28 3.65 9.60
CA PHE A 104 -2.48 2.70 10.36
C PHE A 104 -1.94 3.30 11.65
N THR A 105 -1.45 2.45 12.54
CA THR A 105 -0.62 2.83 13.68
C THR A 105 0.76 2.16 13.52
N MET A 106 1.82 2.93 13.73
CA MET A 106 3.17 2.35 13.72
C MET A 106 3.39 1.52 14.99
N LEU A 107 3.97 0.33 14.82
CA LEU A 107 4.57 -0.43 15.91
C LEU A 107 5.65 0.44 16.57
N ARG A 108 5.72 0.37 17.89
CA ARG A 108 6.59 1.21 18.72
C ARG A 108 7.99 0.64 18.84
#